data_AF-A0A2H0KAA8-F1
#
_entry.id   AF-A0A2H0KAA8-F1
#
_cell.length_a   1.000
_cell.length_b   1.000
_cell.length_c   1.000
_cell.angle_alpha   90.00
_cell.angle_beta   90.00
_cell.angle_gamma   90.00
#
_symmetry.space_group_name_H-M   'P 1'
#
loop_
_entity.id
_entity.type
_entity.pdbx_description
1 polymer ?
#
loop_
_entity_poly.entity_id
_entity_poly.type
_entity_poly.pdbx_seq_one_letter_code
_entity_poly.pdbx_strand_id
1 'polypeptide(L)'
;MDYSPFRKAVKSIELRKGISLAKRYQIMKRDNFRCVLCGQDAKEAKLVIDHIIPVTHGGTNDIVNLRTTCGACNYGKKTYEHEK
;
A
#
# COMPACT_ATOMS: atom_id res chain seq x y z
N MET A 1 -9.67 10.58 1.72
CA MET A 1 -10.25 9.94 0.51
C MET A 1 -11.40 9.09 1.02
N ASP A 2 -12.62 9.29 0.52
CA ASP A 2 -13.76 8.55 1.05
C ASP A 2 -13.73 7.09 0.59
N TYR A 3 -13.35 6.18 1.49
CA TYR A 3 -13.37 4.73 1.27
C TYR A 3 -14.70 4.09 1.71
N SER A 4 -15.72 4.87 2.08
CA SER A 4 -17.09 4.40 2.36
C SER A 4 -17.60 3.38 1.33
N PRO A 5 -17.45 3.56 -0.01
CA PRO A 5 -17.91 2.56 -0.97
C PRO A 5 -17.16 1.22 -0.94
N PHE A 6 -15.99 1.16 -0.28
CA PHE A 6 -15.16 -0.04 -0.17
C PHE A 6 -15.24 -0.72 1.20
N ARG A 7 -16.03 -0.21 2.15
CA ARG A 7 -16.24 -0.82 3.48
C ARG A 7 -16.93 -2.19 3.37
N LYS A 8 -16.12 -3.23 3.11
CA LYS A 8 -16.53 -4.63 3.15
C LYS A 8 -16.01 -5.29 4.42
N ALA A 9 -16.77 -6.25 4.94
CA ALA A 9 -16.30 -7.11 6.03
C ALA A 9 -15.08 -7.92 5.56
N VAL A 10 -13.93 -7.68 6.18
CA VAL A 10 -12.65 -8.32 5.83
C VAL A 10 -12.51 -9.60 6.62
N LYS A 11 -12.14 -10.71 5.98
CA LYS A 11 -11.90 -11.96 6.70
C LYS A 11 -10.57 -11.87 7.45
N SER A 12 -10.53 -12.38 8.70
CA SER A 12 -9.32 -12.34 9.52
C SER A 12 -8.11 -13.07 8.91
N ILE A 13 -8.35 -13.99 7.97
CA ILE A 13 -7.31 -14.67 7.19
C ILE A 13 -6.62 -13.70 6.21
N GLU A 14 -7.37 -12.78 5.60
CA GLU A 14 -6.81 -11.80 4.66
C GLU A 14 -5.92 -10.78 5.37
N LEU A 15 -6.31 -10.35 6.57
CA LEU A 15 -5.50 -9.47 7.44
C LEU A 15 -4.16 -10.12 7.85
N ARG A 16 -4.11 -11.45 7.94
CA ARG A 16 -2.89 -12.21 8.29
C ARG A 16 -2.06 -12.62 7.08
N LYS A 17 -2.58 -12.46 5.86
CA LYS A 17 -1.92 -12.92 4.64
C LYS A 17 -0.86 -11.90 4.20
N GLY A 18 0.41 -12.24 4.48
CA GLY A 18 1.55 -11.46 4.03
C GLY A 18 1.71 -11.43 2.51
N ILE A 19 2.36 -10.38 2.00
CA ILE A 19 2.78 -10.26 0.60
C ILE A 19 4.11 -11.01 0.44
N SER A 20 4.15 -12.00 -0.46
CA SER A 20 5.35 -12.80 -0.74
C SER A 20 6.51 -11.95 -1.26
N LEU A 21 7.75 -12.39 -1.02
CA LEU A 21 8.96 -11.69 -1.46
C LEU A 21 9.00 -11.47 -2.97
N ALA A 22 8.65 -12.49 -3.76
CA ALA A 22 8.59 -12.40 -5.22
C ALA A 22 7.63 -11.30 -5.68
N LYS A 23 6.45 -11.21 -5.07
CA LYS A 23 5.45 -10.18 -5.38
C LYS A 23 5.95 -8.79 -4.97
N ARG A 24 6.58 -8.65 -3.81
CA ARG A 24 7.21 -7.38 -3.37
C ARG A 24 8.23 -6.90 -4.38
N TYR A 25 9.13 -7.78 -4.83
CA TYR A 25 10.13 -7.45 -5.84
C TYR A 25 9.50 -7.04 -7.16
N GLN A 26 8.47 -7.77 -7.62
CA GLN A 26 7.75 -7.43 -8.85
C GLN A 26 7.14 -6.02 -8.81
N ILE A 27 6.53 -5.62 -7.69
CA ILE A 27 5.94 -4.30 -7.52
C ILE A 27 7.03 -3.22 -7.48
N MET A 28 8.10 -3.44 -6.72
CA MET A 28 9.22 -2.48 -6.68
C MET A 28 9.88 -2.30 -8.04
N LYS A 29 10.06 -3.39 -8.80
CA LYS A 29 10.59 -3.35 -10.15
C LYS A 29 9.67 -2.59 -11.11
N ARG A 30 8.36 -2.84 -11.05
CA ARG A 30 7.34 -2.12 -11.84
C ARG A 30 7.40 -0.61 -11.58
N ASP A 31 7.58 -0.23 -10.32
CA ASP A 31 7.59 1.16 -9.87
C ASP A 31 8.99 1.80 -9.94
N ASN A 32 9.92 1.20 -10.69
CA ASN A 32 11.31 1.67 -10.87
C ASN A 32 12.08 1.90 -9.56
N PHE A 33 11.76 1.15 -8.51
CA PHE A 33 12.33 1.31 -7.18
C PHE A 33 12.20 2.75 -6.65
N ARG A 34 11.05 3.38 -6.92
CA ARG A 34 10.72 4.73 -6.49
C ARG A 34 9.36 4.79 -5.82
N CYS A 35 9.19 5.75 -4.93
CA CYS A 35 7.88 6.10 -4.42
C CYS A 35 7.02 6.63 -5.56
N VAL A 36 5.88 6.00 -5.84
CA VAL A 36 4.99 6.45 -6.92
C VAL A 36 4.27 7.77 -6.61
N LEU A 37 4.33 8.23 -5.36
CA LEU A 37 3.67 9.47 -4.92
C LEU A 37 4.61 10.68 -4.97
N CYS A 38 5.86 10.54 -4.52
CA CYS A 38 6.82 11.65 -4.43
C CYS A 38 8.09 11.48 -5.27
N GLY A 39 8.31 10.31 -5.88
CA GLY A 39 9.46 10.05 -6.76
C GLY A 39 10.78 9.69 -6.06
N GLN A 40 10.88 9.82 -4.73
CA GLN A 40 12.06 9.44 -3.96
C GLN A 40 12.46 7.98 -4.20
N ASP A 41 13.75 7.72 -4.35
CA ASP A 41 14.28 6.37 -4.48
C ASP A 41 14.81 5.80 -3.15
N ALA A 42 15.27 4.55 -3.21
CA ALA A 42 15.75 3.80 -2.05
C ALA A 42 17.01 4.39 -1.39
N LYS A 43 17.71 5.36 -2.01
CA LYS A 43 18.86 6.03 -1.40
C LYS A 43 18.42 7.12 -0.44
N GLU A 44 17.32 7.80 -0.77
CA GLU A 44 16.79 8.94 -0.02
C GLU A 44 15.76 8.53 1.03
N ALA A 45 15.03 7.43 0.79
CA ALA A 45 13.99 6.98 1.70
C ALA A 45 13.83 5.46 1.74
N LYS A 46 13.37 4.95 2.89
CA LYS A 46 12.94 3.56 3.02
C LYS A 46 11.65 3.35 2.24
N LEU A 47 11.72 2.53 1.19
CA LEU A 47 10.56 2.14 0.39
C LEU A 47 9.82 0.95 1.02
N VAL A 48 8.50 0.99 0.93
CA VAL A 48 7.59 -0.04 1.43
C VAL A 48 6.51 -0.33 0.39
N ILE A 49 5.88 -1.51 0.50
CA ILE A 49 4.68 -1.82 -0.27
C ILE A 49 3.46 -1.29 0.49
N ASP A 50 2.72 -0.41 -0.15
CA ASP A 50 1.46 0.17 0.33
C ASP A 50 0.28 -0.39 -0.49
N HIS A 51 -0.82 -0.64 0.19
CA HIS A 51 -2.09 -1.00 -0.43
C HIS A 51 -2.82 0.26 -0.84
N ILE A 52 -3.19 0.45 -2.10
CA ILE A 52 -3.94 1.63 -2.55
C ILE A 52 -5.25 1.75 -1.75
N ILE A 53 -6.05 0.69 -1.74
CA ILE A 53 -7.20 0.50 -0.85
C ILE A 53 -6.69 -0.25 0.40
N PRO A 54 -6.85 0.30 1.62
CA PRO A 54 -6.42 -0.36 2.84
C PRO A 54 -7.06 -1.73 3.02
N VAL A 55 -6.32 -2.68 3.61
CA VAL A 55 -6.87 -4.02 3.89
C VAL A 55 -8.08 -3.93 4.81
N THR A 56 -8.10 -3.00 5.78
CA THR A 56 -9.24 -2.73 6.67
C THR A 56 -10.50 -2.26 5.95
N HIS A 57 -10.35 -1.77 4.72
CA HIS A 57 -11.41 -1.32 3.83
C HIS A 57 -11.54 -2.26 2.62
N GLY A 58 -11.26 -3.56 2.80
CA GLY A 58 -11.47 -4.57 1.74
C GLY A 58 -10.41 -4.60 0.63
N GLY A 59 -9.29 -3.92 0.81
CA GLY A 59 -8.17 -3.97 -0.12
C GLY A 59 -7.50 -5.34 -0.20
N THR A 60 -7.22 -5.81 -1.41
CA THR A 60 -6.60 -7.12 -1.66
C THR A 60 -5.09 -7.03 -1.85
N ASN A 61 -4.40 -8.18 -1.84
CA ASN A 61 -2.98 -8.31 -2.20
C ASN A 61 -2.77 -8.45 -3.74
N ASP A 62 -3.73 -8.02 -4.54
CA ASP A 62 -3.61 -8.02 -5.99
C ASP A 62 -2.63 -6.93 -6.43
N ILE A 63 -1.84 -7.19 -7.46
CA ILE A 63 -0.78 -6.29 -7.91
C ILE A 63 -1.31 -4.90 -8.26
N VAL A 64 -2.55 -4.82 -8.75
CA VAL A 64 -3.23 -3.56 -9.06
C VAL A 64 -3.56 -2.73 -7.82
N ASN A 65 -3.72 -3.35 -6.65
CA ASN A 65 -3.97 -2.68 -5.38
C ASN A 65 -2.68 -2.43 -4.58
N LEU A 66 -1.51 -2.79 -5.12
CA LEU A 66 -0.24 -2.61 -4.43
C LEU A 66 0.66 -1.62 -5.18
N ARG A 67 1.38 -0.80 -4.44
CA ARG A 67 2.32 0.19 -4.97
C ARG A 67 3.52 0.39 -4.04
N THR A 68 4.61 0.88 -4.60
CA THR A 68 5.80 1.26 -3.87
C THR A 68 5.66 2.70 -3.37
N THR A 69 5.83 2.90 -2.06
CA THR A 69 5.77 4.23 -1.43
C THR A 69 6.94 4.42 -0.47
N CYS A 70 7.35 5.66 -0.20
CA CYS A 70 8.25 5.94 0.90
C CYS A 70 7.50 5.94 2.23
N GLY A 71 8.22 5.80 3.35
CA GLY A 71 7.65 5.80 4.69
C GLY A 71 6.79 7.05 5.00
N ALA A 72 7.23 8.23 4.56
CA ALA A 72 6.52 9.48 4.77
C ALA A 72 5.16 9.51 4.05
N CYS A 73 5.13 9.17 2.76
CA CYS A 73 3.88 9.12 2.01
C CYS A 73 2.93 8.03 2.52
N ASN A 74 3.46 6.87 2.89
CA ASN A 74 2.66 5.79 3.47
C ASN A 74 2.05 6.18 4.82
N TYR A 75 2.80 6.90 5.66
CA TYR A 75 2.30 7.40 6.94
C TYR A 75 1.22 8.48 6.75
N GLY A 76 1.48 9.46 5.88
CA GLY A 76 0.51 10.52 5.60
C GLY A 76 -0.85 9.99 5.15
N LYS A 77 -0.86 8.92 4.34
CA LYS A 77 -2.10 8.23 3.96
C LYS A 77 -2.92 7.74 5.16
N LYS A 78 -2.28 7.18 6.19
CA LYS A 78 -2.97 6.72 7.41
C LYS A 78 -3.60 7.87 8.18
N THR A 79 -2.98 9.04 8.19
CA THR A 79 -3.51 10.23 8.86
C THR A 79 -4.83 10.68 8.24
N TYR A 80 -4.94 10.64 6.90
CA TYR A 80 -6.19 10.97 6.20
C TYR A 80 -7.28 9.87 6.24
N GLU A 81 -6.99 8.69 6.79
CA GLU A 81 -7.97 7.60 6.94
C GLU A 81 -8.87 7.79 8.18
N HIS A 82 -8.48 8.64 9.14
CA HIS A 82 -9.20 8.84 10.40
C HIS A 82 -10.08 10.10 10.46
N GLU A 83 -10.08 10.94 9.42
CA GLU A 83 -10.76 12.25 9.46
C GLU A 83 -12.24 12.28 9.03
N LYS A 84 -12.95 11.13 8.92
CA LYS A 84 -14.43 11.11 8.88
C LYS A 84 -15.03 9.86 9.52
#